data_AF-A0AAC8Q0P0-F1
#
_entry.id   AF-A0AAC8Q0P0-F1
#
_cell.length_a   1.000
_cell.length_b   1.000
_cell.length_c   1.000
_cell.angle_alpha   90.00
_cell.angle_beta   90.00
_cell.angle_gamma   90.00
#
_symmetry.space_group_name_H-M   'P 1'
#
loop_
_entity.id
_entity.type
_entity.pdbx_description
1 polymer ?
#
loop_
_entity_poly.entity_id
_entity_poly.type
_entity_poly.pdbx_seq_one_letter_code
_entity_poly.pdbx_strand_id
1 'polypeptide(L)'
;MVAIARSSAALAPRASAALAAPPTLRLDSRGAAVTTLQNKLKAAGFNPGAADGHFGPKTLAAVKAFQKAKGLEADGVVGPKTWNALNKATAPKPPAPPASSGGSGPTLREGARGEPVRALQNRLNQLGFNVGAADGSFGPKTEAAVKAFQKAKGLTADGVVGPKTWDKLGIKVSGPVTTPGTGGGRAVKGYVNGVPRDITVSPIAGGKEMRSDAAAAFNRMHAAAKAAGINLHVNSAFRSMEEQRALYQKYLNGTGNLAAKPGYSNHQGGIALDINVGGTGTSTYKWLANNASRFGFARTVPSEPWHWEYRP
;
A
#
# COMPACT_ATOMS: atom_id res chain seq x y z
N MET A 1 -29.96 -21.94 54.33
CA MET A 1 -29.00 -21.64 53.24
C MET A 1 -29.79 -21.13 52.04
N VAL A 2 -29.80 -19.81 51.82
CA VAL A 2 -30.47 -19.16 50.68
C VAL A 2 -29.38 -18.79 49.68
N ALA A 3 -29.36 -19.44 48.51
CA ALA A 3 -28.44 -19.13 47.42
C ALA A 3 -29.17 -18.26 46.38
N ILE A 4 -28.67 -17.04 46.22
CA ILE A 4 -29.12 -16.04 45.25
C ILE A 4 -28.57 -16.44 43.87
N ALA A 5 -29.43 -16.88 42.96
CA ALA A 5 -29.09 -17.03 41.55
C ALA A 5 -29.60 -15.81 40.77
N ARG A 6 -28.67 -14.95 40.35
CA ARG A 6 -28.94 -13.86 39.40
C ARG A 6 -29.10 -14.45 38.01
N SER A 7 -30.34 -14.51 37.50
CA SER A 7 -30.58 -14.71 36.07
C SER A 7 -30.28 -13.42 35.32
N SER A 8 -29.10 -13.36 34.70
CA SER A 8 -28.78 -12.38 33.67
C SER A 8 -29.66 -12.63 32.44
N ALA A 9 -30.49 -11.65 32.09
CA ALA A 9 -31.23 -11.64 30.84
C ALA A 9 -30.24 -11.66 29.66
N ALA A 10 -30.41 -12.64 28.77
CA ALA A 10 -29.66 -12.72 27.53
C ALA A 10 -30.08 -11.58 26.59
N LEU A 11 -29.18 -10.62 26.34
CA LEU A 11 -29.29 -9.71 25.21
C LEU A 11 -28.97 -10.50 23.94
N ALA A 12 -29.94 -10.57 23.03
CA ALA A 12 -29.77 -11.14 21.69
C ALA A 12 -28.55 -10.52 20.97
N PRO A 13 -27.72 -11.31 20.26
CA PRO A 13 -26.69 -10.73 19.41
C PRO A 13 -27.36 -9.97 18.27
N ARG A 14 -27.15 -8.64 18.28
CA ARG A 14 -27.52 -7.73 17.21
C ARG A 14 -26.89 -8.21 15.89
N ALA A 15 -27.70 -8.19 14.84
CA ALA A 15 -27.30 -8.47 13.47
C ALA A 15 -25.97 -7.79 13.08
N SER A 16 -25.11 -8.56 12.42
CA SER A 16 -23.87 -8.10 11.82
C SER A 16 -24.15 -6.99 10.81
N ALA A 17 -23.66 -5.78 11.08
CA ALA A 17 -23.76 -4.66 10.15
C ALA A 17 -22.86 -4.92 8.94
N ALA A 18 -23.48 -5.00 7.77
CA ALA A 18 -22.82 -4.96 6.46
C ALA A 18 -21.80 -3.80 6.38
N LEU A 19 -20.77 -3.96 5.54
CA LEU A 19 -19.73 -2.97 5.25
C LEU A 19 -20.36 -1.58 4.96
N ALA A 20 -20.44 -0.72 5.97
CA ALA A 20 -21.03 0.60 5.77
C ALA A 20 -20.08 1.41 4.89
N ALA A 21 -20.62 1.99 3.82
CA ALA A 21 -19.93 3.03 3.06
C ALA A 21 -19.38 4.08 4.04
N PRO A 22 -18.21 4.71 3.75
CA PRO A 22 -17.66 5.73 4.63
C PRO A 22 -18.76 6.77 4.93
N PRO A 23 -18.92 7.18 6.20
CA PRO A 23 -20.09 7.92 6.64
C PRO A 23 -20.22 9.20 5.83
N THR A 24 -21.46 9.60 5.57
CA THR A 24 -21.72 10.92 4.98
C THR A 24 -21.39 11.97 6.04
N LEU A 25 -20.34 12.76 5.80
CA LEU A 25 -19.95 13.85 6.70
C LEU A 25 -20.40 15.19 6.14
N ARG A 26 -20.76 16.11 7.02
CA ARG A 26 -21.17 17.48 6.73
C ARG A 26 -20.82 18.40 7.91
N LEU A 27 -21.08 19.70 7.78
CA LEU A 27 -20.92 20.66 8.87
C LEU A 27 -21.49 20.10 10.19
N ASP A 28 -20.76 20.33 11.27
CA ASP A 28 -21.05 19.87 12.64
C ASP A 28 -20.91 18.36 12.90
N SER A 29 -20.55 17.57 11.88
CA SER A 29 -20.11 16.17 12.10
C SER A 29 -18.89 16.13 13.02
N ARG A 30 -18.79 15.08 13.85
CA ARG A 30 -17.67 14.90 14.79
C ARG A 30 -17.14 13.47 14.79
N GLY A 31 -15.89 13.31 15.24
CA GLY A 31 -15.26 12.01 15.51
C GLY A 31 -14.20 11.58 14.51
N ALA A 32 -13.72 10.34 14.63
CA ALA A 32 -12.54 9.84 13.91
C ALA A 32 -12.65 9.90 12.37
N ALA A 33 -13.87 9.78 11.83
CA ALA A 33 -14.11 9.93 10.39
C ALA A 33 -13.82 11.36 9.91
N VAL A 34 -14.12 12.38 10.74
CA VAL A 34 -13.81 13.78 10.44
C VAL A 34 -12.32 14.05 10.53
N THR A 35 -11.61 13.47 11.51
CA THR A 35 -10.14 13.53 11.58
C THR A 35 -9.51 12.93 10.32
N THR A 36 -10.05 11.82 9.84
CA THR A 36 -9.61 11.15 8.60
C THR A 36 -9.83 12.03 7.38
N LEU A 37 -11.00 12.67 7.27
CA LEU A 37 -11.31 13.65 6.23
C LEU A 37 -10.31 14.81 6.25
N GLN A 38 -10.08 15.41 7.42
CA GLN A 38 -9.17 16.56 7.59
C GLN A 38 -7.74 16.20 7.17
N ASN A 39 -7.25 15.02 7.53
CA ASN A 39 -5.93 14.54 7.11
C ASN A 39 -5.84 14.32 5.60
N LYS A 40 -6.87 13.76 4.97
CA LYS A 40 -6.91 13.56 3.52
C LYS A 40 -6.99 14.88 2.75
N LEU A 41 -7.76 15.85 3.23
CA LEU A 41 -7.81 17.19 2.64
C LEU A 41 -6.44 17.85 2.67
N LYS A 42 -5.73 17.81 3.82
CA LYS A 42 -4.35 18.31 3.94
C LYS A 42 -3.41 17.65 2.93
N ALA A 43 -3.44 16.31 2.85
CA ALA A 43 -2.62 15.55 1.91
C ALA A 43 -2.94 15.87 0.45
N ALA A 44 -4.20 16.19 0.13
CA ALA A 44 -4.64 16.63 -1.19
C ALA A 44 -4.35 18.11 -1.48
N GLY A 45 -3.72 18.84 -0.55
CA GLY A 45 -3.36 20.26 -0.71
C GLY A 45 -4.43 21.27 -0.31
N PHE A 46 -5.49 20.84 0.38
CA PHE A 46 -6.57 21.70 0.87
C PHE A 46 -6.43 21.88 2.39
N ASN A 47 -6.63 23.08 2.92
CA ASN A 47 -6.41 23.36 4.35
C ASN A 47 -7.73 23.36 5.15
N PRO A 48 -8.06 22.27 5.89
CA PRO A 48 -9.27 22.21 6.71
C PRO A 48 -9.09 22.79 8.12
N GLY A 49 -7.89 23.28 8.48
CA GLY A 49 -7.52 23.61 9.86
C GLY A 49 -6.85 22.47 10.61
N ALA A 50 -6.97 22.42 11.94
CA ALA A 50 -6.47 21.31 12.74
C ALA A 50 -7.21 20.00 12.41
N ALA A 51 -6.55 18.85 12.60
CA ALA A 51 -7.21 17.54 12.44
C ALA A 51 -7.83 17.12 13.78
N ASP A 52 -8.76 17.93 14.27
CA ASP A 52 -9.36 17.85 15.60
C ASP A 52 -10.60 16.94 15.67
N GLY A 53 -11.06 16.42 14.52
CA GLY A 53 -12.27 15.62 14.46
C GLY A 53 -13.56 16.43 14.55
N HIS A 54 -13.52 17.76 14.39
CA HIS A 54 -14.68 18.64 14.32
C HIS A 54 -14.85 19.23 12.91
N PHE A 55 -15.98 18.94 12.26
CA PHE A 55 -16.25 19.44 10.92
C PHE A 55 -16.79 20.87 11.02
N GLY A 56 -15.91 21.82 11.26
CA GLY A 56 -16.24 23.25 11.35
C GLY A 56 -16.15 24.00 10.01
N PRO A 57 -16.33 25.33 10.03
CA PRO A 57 -16.35 26.17 8.82
C PRO A 57 -15.10 26.04 7.94
N LYS A 58 -13.90 25.87 8.53
CA LYS A 58 -12.66 25.66 7.78
C LYS A 58 -12.64 24.31 7.04
N THR A 59 -13.14 23.26 7.67
CA THR A 59 -13.27 21.94 7.04
C THR A 59 -14.32 21.99 5.92
N LEU A 60 -15.44 22.69 6.12
CA LEU A 60 -16.44 22.93 5.08
C LEU A 60 -15.86 23.65 3.86
N ALA A 61 -15.12 24.73 4.08
CA ALA A 61 -14.46 25.47 3.01
C ALA A 61 -13.47 24.58 2.22
N ALA A 62 -12.67 23.78 2.92
CA ALA A 62 -11.74 22.84 2.30
C ALA A 62 -12.44 21.74 1.48
N VAL A 63 -13.58 21.21 1.96
CA VAL A 63 -14.38 20.22 1.21
C VAL A 63 -14.94 20.83 -0.06
N LYS A 64 -15.56 22.01 0.00
CA LYS A 64 -16.11 22.69 -1.19
C LYS A 64 -15.03 23.03 -2.20
N ALA A 65 -13.87 23.50 -1.74
CA ALA A 65 -12.71 23.77 -2.60
C ALA A 65 -12.19 22.48 -3.27
N PHE A 66 -12.10 21.39 -2.52
CA PHE A 66 -11.71 20.08 -3.05
C PHE A 66 -12.70 19.57 -4.10
N GLN A 67 -14.00 19.61 -3.80
CA GLN A 67 -15.06 19.19 -4.71
C GLN A 67 -15.00 19.99 -6.02
N LYS A 68 -14.93 21.32 -5.94
CA LYS A 68 -14.77 22.20 -7.11
C LYS A 68 -13.52 21.82 -7.92
N ALA A 69 -12.38 21.61 -7.27
CA ALA A 69 -11.13 21.24 -7.94
C ALA A 69 -11.15 19.84 -8.59
N LYS A 70 -12.09 18.97 -8.20
CA LYS A 70 -12.26 17.62 -8.75
C LYS A 70 -13.48 17.50 -9.68
N GLY A 71 -14.13 18.61 -10.03
CA GLY A 71 -15.31 18.61 -10.90
C GLY A 71 -16.52 17.91 -10.27
N LEU A 72 -16.60 17.87 -8.94
CA LEU A 72 -17.77 17.42 -8.20
C LEU A 72 -18.68 18.61 -7.87
N GLU A 73 -19.93 18.33 -7.54
CA GLU A 73 -20.82 19.31 -6.94
C GLU A 73 -20.21 19.81 -5.61
N ALA A 74 -20.06 21.12 -5.46
CA ALA A 74 -19.43 21.76 -4.31
C ALA A 74 -20.43 22.04 -3.17
N ASP A 75 -21.22 21.03 -2.82
CA ASP A 75 -22.28 21.08 -1.81
C ASP A 75 -21.73 21.11 -0.36
N GLY A 76 -20.46 20.74 -0.17
CA GLY A 76 -19.83 20.63 1.15
C GLY A 76 -20.13 19.33 1.89
N VAL A 77 -20.80 18.36 1.24
CA VAL A 77 -21.16 17.06 1.78
C VAL A 77 -20.16 15.99 1.31
N VAL A 78 -19.58 15.28 2.27
CA VAL A 78 -18.61 14.21 2.01
C VAL A 78 -19.33 12.87 1.94
N GLY A 79 -19.99 12.64 0.80
CA GLY A 79 -20.58 11.34 0.44
C GLY A 79 -19.58 10.42 -0.28
N PRO A 80 -20.04 9.26 -0.79
CA PRO A 80 -19.19 8.26 -1.43
C PRO A 80 -18.35 8.79 -2.60
N LYS A 81 -18.90 9.70 -3.41
CA LYS A 81 -18.17 10.33 -4.53
C LYS A 81 -16.99 11.16 -4.04
N THR A 82 -17.20 11.99 -3.01
CA THR A 82 -16.17 12.83 -2.40
C THR A 82 -15.10 11.97 -1.72
N TRP A 83 -15.49 10.92 -1.00
CA TRP A 83 -14.56 9.96 -0.40
C TRP A 83 -13.68 9.26 -1.44
N ASN A 84 -14.28 8.80 -2.55
CA ASN A 84 -13.55 8.17 -3.65
C ASN A 84 -12.57 9.13 -4.30
N ALA A 85 -12.98 10.38 -4.54
CA ALA A 85 -12.12 11.41 -5.09
C ALA A 85 -10.95 11.74 -4.14
N LEU A 86 -11.20 11.86 -2.83
CA LEU A 86 -10.16 12.08 -1.82
C LEU A 86 -9.17 10.91 -1.82
N ASN A 87 -9.68 9.67 -1.81
CA ASN A 87 -8.83 8.48 -1.87
C ASN A 87 -7.97 8.43 -3.11
N LYS A 88 -8.48 8.82 -4.29
CA LYS A 88 -7.69 8.93 -5.52
C LYS A 88 -6.68 10.06 -5.47
N ALA A 89 -7.04 11.21 -4.90
CA ALA A 89 -6.17 12.39 -4.82
C ALA A 89 -5.04 12.21 -3.80
N THR A 90 -5.27 11.40 -2.76
CA THR A 90 -4.29 11.04 -1.74
C THR A 90 -3.69 9.66 -1.95
N ALA A 91 -4.03 8.97 -3.05
CA ALA A 91 -3.38 7.72 -3.40
C ALA A 91 -1.91 8.01 -3.71
N PRO A 92 -0.96 7.15 -3.31
CA PRO A 92 0.39 7.25 -3.82
C PRO A 92 0.31 7.19 -5.35
N LYS A 93 1.01 8.10 -6.03
CA LYS A 93 0.99 8.14 -7.49
C LYS A 93 1.56 6.81 -8.01
N PRO A 94 0.83 6.06 -8.86
CA PRO A 94 1.38 4.86 -9.50
C PRO A 94 2.69 5.22 -10.20
N PRO A 95 3.75 4.39 -10.10
CA PRO A 95 5.01 4.69 -10.78
C PRO A 95 4.74 4.82 -12.27
N ALA A 96 5.13 5.96 -12.85
CA ALA A 96 5.16 6.11 -14.29
C ALA A 96 5.97 4.95 -14.90
N PRO A 97 5.54 4.38 -16.05
CA PRO A 97 6.34 3.41 -16.77
C PRO A 97 7.75 3.97 -17.01
N PRO A 98 8.80 3.13 -17.09
CA PRO A 98 10.13 3.60 -17.42
C PRO A 98 10.10 4.17 -18.84
N ALA A 99 10.06 5.50 -18.95
CA ALA A 99 10.46 6.17 -20.18
C ALA A 99 11.98 5.97 -20.32
N SER A 100 12.37 5.02 -21.16
CA SER A 100 13.74 4.90 -21.65
C SER A 100 13.87 5.70 -22.93
N SER A 101 14.61 6.80 -22.87
CA SER A 101 15.69 7.22 -23.81
C SER A 101 15.77 8.76 -23.86
N GLY A 102 16.91 9.30 -23.44
CA GLY A 102 17.25 10.73 -23.56
C GLY A 102 18.08 11.34 -22.41
N GLY A 103 18.16 10.68 -21.24
CA GLY A 103 18.89 11.21 -20.07
C GLY A 103 20.22 10.51 -19.81
N SER A 104 21.10 11.17 -19.03
CA SER A 104 22.41 10.68 -18.58
C SER A 104 22.40 9.35 -17.80
N GLY A 105 21.25 8.71 -17.60
CA GLY A 105 21.16 7.34 -17.09
C GLY A 105 19.74 6.77 -17.02
N PRO A 106 19.59 5.48 -16.66
CA PRO A 106 18.29 4.81 -16.56
C PRO A 106 17.47 5.36 -15.38
N THR A 107 16.15 5.25 -15.43
CA THR A 107 15.33 5.66 -14.28
C THR A 107 15.53 4.69 -13.12
N LEU A 108 16.08 5.17 -11.99
CA LEU A 108 16.25 4.38 -10.77
C LEU A 108 15.29 4.82 -9.68
N ARG A 109 14.88 3.87 -8.84
CA ARG A 109 14.03 4.08 -7.65
C ARG A 109 14.20 2.87 -6.73
N GLU A 110 13.60 2.93 -5.55
CA GLU A 110 13.66 1.84 -4.58
C GLU A 110 13.33 0.48 -5.22
N GLY A 111 14.14 -0.53 -4.93
CA GLY A 111 14.09 -1.86 -5.53
C GLY A 111 14.99 -2.05 -6.74
N ALA A 112 15.44 -0.98 -7.42
CA ALA A 112 16.43 -1.11 -8.47
C ALA A 112 17.73 -1.74 -7.95
N ARG A 113 18.42 -2.52 -8.79
CA ARG A 113 19.73 -3.11 -8.51
C ARG A 113 20.65 -3.04 -9.74
N GLY A 114 21.93 -3.25 -9.48
CA GLY A 114 22.97 -3.40 -10.51
C GLY A 114 23.94 -2.23 -10.56
N GLU A 115 24.80 -2.25 -11.57
CA GLU A 115 25.82 -1.22 -11.81
C GLU A 115 25.28 0.21 -11.72
N PRO A 116 24.10 0.53 -12.31
CA PRO A 116 23.63 1.91 -12.27
C PRO A 116 23.31 2.41 -10.87
N VAL A 117 22.83 1.52 -9.99
CA VAL A 117 22.55 1.84 -8.59
C VAL A 117 23.85 2.02 -7.81
N ARG A 118 24.86 1.19 -8.05
CA ARG A 118 26.16 1.34 -7.40
C ARG A 118 26.83 2.65 -7.80
N ALA A 119 26.76 3.03 -9.07
CA ALA A 119 27.23 4.32 -9.57
C ALA A 119 26.53 5.50 -8.89
N LEU A 120 25.19 5.44 -8.76
CA LEU A 120 24.41 6.42 -8.01
C LEU A 120 24.87 6.54 -6.56
N GLN A 121 24.97 5.41 -5.85
CA GLN A 121 25.36 5.36 -4.44
C GLN A 121 26.75 5.94 -4.21
N ASN A 122 27.74 5.54 -5.02
CA ASN A 122 29.08 6.11 -4.97
C ASN A 122 29.06 7.62 -5.16
N ARG A 123 28.29 8.12 -6.12
CA ARG A 123 28.20 9.56 -6.41
C ARG A 123 27.52 10.33 -5.28
N LEU A 124 26.45 9.80 -4.70
CA LEU A 124 25.78 10.42 -3.54
C LEU A 124 26.72 10.50 -2.34
N ASN A 125 27.47 9.44 -2.04
CA ASN A 125 28.48 9.44 -0.97
C ASN A 125 29.57 10.50 -1.21
N GLN A 126 30.10 10.60 -2.44
CA GLN A 126 31.08 11.65 -2.80
C GLN A 126 30.55 13.06 -2.59
N LEU A 127 29.24 13.26 -2.76
CA LEU A 127 28.56 14.54 -2.58
C LEU A 127 28.08 14.77 -1.13
N GLY A 128 28.42 13.87 -0.20
CA GLY A 128 28.07 13.98 1.22
C GLY A 128 26.67 13.45 1.59
N PHE A 129 25.95 12.84 0.66
CA PHE A 129 24.64 12.21 0.92
C PHE A 129 24.85 10.73 1.26
N ASN A 130 25.06 10.45 2.55
CA ASN A 130 25.40 9.11 3.04
C ASN A 130 24.33 8.06 2.69
N VAL A 131 24.67 7.13 1.80
CA VAL A 131 23.86 5.95 1.47
C VAL A 131 24.29 4.68 2.22
N GLY A 132 25.41 4.73 2.94
CA GLY A 132 26.15 3.56 3.43
C GLY A 132 27.07 2.96 2.37
N ALA A 133 27.27 1.64 2.41
CA ALA A 133 28.02 0.93 1.39
C ALA A 133 27.31 1.00 0.04
N ALA A 134 28.08 1.20 -1.04
CA ALA A 134 27.56 1.16 -2.40
C ALA A 134 27.40 -0.29 -2.87
N ASP A 135 26.36 -0.94 -2.36
CA ASP A 135 26.06 -2.36 -2.56
C ASP A 135 25.31 -2.66 -3.88
N GLY A 136 25.03 -1.63 -4.69
CA GLY A 136 24.27 -1.76 -5.92
C GLY A 136 22.80 -2.12 -5.70
N SER A 137 22.25 -1.89 -4.49
CA SER A 137 20.84 -2.09 -4.16
C SER A 137 20.16 -0.80 -3.72
N PHE A 138 19.14 -0.38 -4.45
CA PHE A 138 18.43 0.86 -4.18
C PHE A 138 17.42 0.60 -3.06
N GLY A 139 17.88 0.66 -1.82
CA GLY A 139 17.06 0.50 -0.62
C GLY A 139 16.62 1.83 0.00
N PRO A 140 15.96 1.79 1.17
CA PRO A 140 15.46 2.98 1.86
C PRO A 140 16.53 4.04 2.16
N LYS A 141 17.77 3.63 2.46
CA LYS A 141 18.90 4.55 2.68
C LYS A 141 19.27 5.32 1.41
N THR A 142 19.34 4.62 0.28
CA THR A 142 19.58 5.24 -1.03
C THR A 142 18.44 6.17 -1.41
N GLU A 143 17.18 5.78 -1.18
CA GLU A 143 16.02 6.65 -1.43
C GLU A 143 16.06 7.93 -0.58
N ALA A 144 16.35 7.82 0.71
CA ALA A 144 16.48 8.97 1.60
C ALA A 144 17.60 9.93 1.13
N ALA A 145 18.74 9.40 0.73
CA ALA A 145 19.85 10.17 0.17
C ALA A 145 19.49 10.84 -1.16
N VAL A 146 18.77 10.17 -2.05
CA VAL A 146 18.27 10.75 -3.31
C VAL A 146 17.32 11.91 -3.02
N LYS A 147 16.38 11.74 -2.09
CA LYS A 147 15.45 12.82 -1.68
C LYS A 147 16.19 14.02 -1.10
N ALA A 148 17.19 13.78 -0.26
CA ALA A 148 18.04 14.83 0.31
C ALA A 148 18.83 15.57 -0.78
N PHE A 149 19.42 14.84 -1.72
CA PHE A 149 20.14 15.39 -2.87
C PHE A 149 19.21 16.23 -3.76
N GLN A 150 18.05 15.70 -4.13
CA GLN A 150 17.05 16.39 -4.93
C GLN A 150 16.64 17.71 -4.27
N LYS A 151 16.33 17.69 -2.97
CA LYS A 151 16.01 18.89 -2.19
C LYS A 151 17.16 19.91 -2.24
N ALA A 152 18.40 19.46 -2.03
CA ALA A 152 19.58 20.32 -2.05
C ALA A 152 19.88 20.92 -3.45
N LYS A 153 19.39 20.29 -4.53
CA LYS A 153 19.57 20.76 -5.91
C LYS A 153 18.33 21.45 -6.50
N GLY A 154 17.31 21.74 -5.69
CA GLY A 154 16.08 22.42 -6.12
C GLY A 154 15.20 21.56 -7.04
N LEU A 155 15.30 20.23 -6.94
CA LEU A 155 14.44 19.28 -7.63
C LEU A 155 13.29 18.85 -6.72
N THR A 156 12.23 18.29 -7.31
CA THR A 156 11.20 17.55 -6.55
C THR A 156 11.87 16.38 -5.82
N ALA A 157 11.72 16.32 -4.49
CA ALA A 157 12.28 15.26 -3.65
C ALA A 157 11.41 13.99 -3.66
N ASP A 158 11.23 13.40 -4.84
CA ASP A 158 10.38 12.23 -5.08
C ASP A 158 11.10 10.87 -4.87
N GLY A 159 12.43 10.88 -4.68
CA GLY A 159 13.22 9.66 -4.51
C GLY A 159 13.47 8.87 -5.81
N VAL A 160 13.12 9.45 -6.96
CA VAL A 160 13.30 8.84 -8.29
C VAL A 160 14.46 9.52 -9.03
N VAL A 161 15.42 8.71 -9.47
CA VAL A 161 16.55 9.19 -10.27
C VAL A 161 16.18 9.10 -11.75
N GLY A 162 15.48 10.12 -12.24
CA GLY A 162 15.23 10.34 -13.66
C GLY A 162 16.28 11.24 -14.32
N PRO A 163 16.10 11.63 -15.60
CA PRO A 163 17.06 12.44 -16.37
C PRO A 163 17.56 13.69 -15.62
N LYS A 164 16.64 14.49 -15.06
CA LYS A 164 16.99 15.71 -14.31
C LYS A 164 17.88 15.44 -13.10
N THR A 165 17.64 14.33 -12.40
CA THR A 165 18.45 13.92 -11.25
C THR A 165 19.85 13.49 -11.70
N TRP A 166 19.95 12.72 -12.79
CA TRP A 166 21.23 12.34 -13.39
C TRP A 166 22.06 13.53 -13.86
N ASP A 167 21.42 14.49 -14.53
CA ASP A 167 22.11 15.69 -15.00
C ASP A 167 22.67 16.51 -13.83
N LYS A 168 21.95 16.61 -12.72
CA LYS A 168 22.45 17.25 -11.49
C LYS A 168 23.53 16.43 -10.79
N LEU A 169 23.53 15.11 -10.91
CA LEU A 169 24.60 14.24 -10.38
C LEU A 169 25.88 14.39 -11.21
N GLY A 170 25.77 14.78 -12.49
CA GLY A 170 26.90 15.03 -13.37
C GLY A 170 27.66 13.76 -13.76
N ILE A 171 26.98 12.61 -13.74
CA ILE A 171 27.55 11.32 -14.17
C ILE A 171 26.67 10.70 -15.25
N LYS A 172 27.32 10.08 -16.23
CA LYS A 172 26.66 9.26 -17.24
C LYS A 172 26.76 7.80 -16.84
N VAL A 173 25.63 7.11 -16.81
CA VAL A 173 25.53 5.74 -16.34
C VAL A 173 24.69 4.93 -17.31
N SER A 174 25.25 3.84 -17.81
CA SER A 174 24.57 2.88 -18.67
C SER A 174 24.66 1.49 -18.07
N GLY A 175 23.72 0.61 -18.42
CA GLY A 175 23.75 -0.79 -18.02
C GLY A 175 22.39 -1.30 -17.55
N PRO A 176 22.25 -2.63 -17.41
CA PRO A 176 21.00 -3.24 -17.00
C PRO A 176 20.65 -2.84 -15.56
N VAL A 177 19.42 -2.39 -15.36
CA VAL A 177 18.82 -2.22 -14.04
C VAL A 177 17.94 -3.42 -13.80
N THR A 178 18.28 -4.22 -12.79
CA THR A 178 17.45 -5.35 -12.39
C THR A 178 16.57 -4.94 -11.22
N THR A 179 15.29 -5.26 -11.25
CA THR A 179 14.46 -5.21 -10.05
C THR A 179 14.33 -6.66 -9.56
N PRO A 180 14.61 -6.98 -8.29
CA PRO A 180 14.28 -8.30 -7.75
C PRO A 180 12.78 -8.55 -7.94
N GLY A 181 12.46 -9.55 -8.76
CA GLY A 181 11.09 -9.86 -9.21
C GLY A 181 10.90 -9.86 -10.72
N THR A 182 11.89 -9.40 -11.51
CA THR A 182 11.81 -9.34 -12.99
C THR A 182 12.48 -10.52 -13.72
N GLY A 183 13.00 -11.51 -12.99
CA GLY A 183 13.47 -12.76 -13.59
C GLY A 183 12.35 -13.81 -13.60
N GLY A 184 11.80 -14.12 -14.78
CA GLY A 184 11.00 -15.34 -15.00
C GLY A 184 9.59 -15.37 -14.37
N GLY A 185 8.88 -14.25 -14.36
CA GLY A 185 7.47 -14.25 -13.94
C GLY A 185 6.63 -15.15 -14.86
N ARG A 186 5.77 -15.99 -14.28
CA ARG A 186 4.89 -16.91 -15.01
C ARG A 186 3.60 -16.20 -15.38
N ALA A 187 3.22 -16.23 -16.66
CA ALA A 187 1.93 -15.71 -17.11
C ALA A 187 0.80 -16.64 -16.65
N VAL A 188 -0.25 -16.07 -16.05
CA VAL A 188 -1.42 -16.79 -15.53
C VAL A 188 -2.71 -15.99 -15.73
N LYS A 189 -3.85 -16.68 -15.67
CA LYS A 189 -5.16 -16.03 -15.58
C LYS A 189 -5.47 -15.68 -14.12
N GLY A 190 -5.46 -14.39 -13.80
CA GLY A 190 -6.01 -13.82 -12.57
C GLY A 190 -7.45 -13.34 -12.75
N TYR A 191 -8.09 -12.89 -11.67
CA TYR A 191 -9.48 -12.41 -11.68
C TYR A 191 -9.66 -11.18 -10.80
N VAL A 192 -10.41 -10.21 -11.33
CA VAL A 192 -10.77 -8.97 -10.61
C VAL A 192 -12.26 -8.73 -10.84
N ASN A 193 -13.06 -8.72 -9.76
CA ASN A 193 -14.51 -8.50 -9.80
C ASN A 193 -15.24 -9.40 -10.82
N GLY A 194 -14.89 -10.69 -10.84
CA GLY A 194 -15.45 -11.69 -11.75
C GLY A 194 -14.85 -11.68 -13.15
N VAL A 195 -14.04 -10.69 -13.52
CA VAL A 195 -13.48 -10.54 -14.86
C VAL A 195 -12.09 -11.20 -14.93
N PRO A 196 -11.83 -12.13 -15.86
CA PRO A 196 -10.50 -12.71 -16.06
C PRO A 196 -9.51 -11.64 -16.57
N ARG A 197 -8.27 -11.71 -16.10
CA ARG A 197 -7.17 -10.82 -16.46
C ARG A 197 -5.90 -11.62 -16.66
N ASP A 198 -5.16 -11.33 -17.72
CA ASP A 198 -3.78 -11.80 -17.84
C ASP A 198 -2.90 -11.04 -16.85
N ILE A 199 -2.27 -11.79 -15.96
CA ILE A 199 -1.30 -11.25 -15.00
C ILE A 199 -0.03 -12.09 -15.06
N THR A 200 1.08 -11.46 -14.68
CA THR A 200 2.32 -12.17 -14.43
C THR A 200 2.47 -12.32 -12.93
N VAL A 201 2.76 -13.54 -12.47
CA VAL A 201 3.09 -13.81 -11.07
C VAL A 201 4.58 -14.11 -10.91
N SER A 202 5.16 -13.65 -9.81
CA SER A 202 6.56 -13.89 -9.45
C SER A 202 6.66 -14.46 -8.03
N PRO A 203 7.71 -15.25 -7.74
CA PRO A 203 7.95 -15.76 -6.39
C PRO A 203 8.14 -14.65 -5.35
N ILE A 204 7.63 -14.90 -4.15
CA ILE A 204 7.89 -14.14 -2.94
C ILE A 204 8.69 -14.97 -1.92
N ALA A 205 9.38 -14.28 -1.01
CA ALA A 205 10.02 -14.91 0.13
C ALA A 205 9.01 -15.81 0.88
N GLY A 206 9.40 -17.06 1.16
CA GLY A 206 8.49 -18.07 1.71
C GLY A 206 7.86 -19.01 0.67
N GLY A 207 8.21 -18.87 -0.63
CA GLY A 207 7.88 -19.85 -1.67
C GLY A 207 6.47 -19.76 -2.25
N LYS A 208 5.73 -18.69 -1.95
CA LYS A 208 4.45 -18.37 -2.60
C LYS A 208 4.67 -17.46 -3.81
N GLU A 209 3.60 -17.19 -4.56
CA GLU A 209 3.63 -16.28 -5.70
C GLU A 209 2.64 -15.13 -5.49
N MET A 210 2.95 -13.95 -6.05
CA MET A 210 2.05 -12.81 -6.14
C MET A 210 2.18 -12.18 -7.52
N ARG A 211 1.25 -11.30 -7.91
CA ARG A 211 1.41 -10.45 -9.09
C ARG A 211 2.78 -9.76 -9.03
N SER A 212 3.53 -9.72 -10.13
CA SER A 212 4.96 -9.42 -10.08
C SER A 212 5.33 -8.08 -9.41
N ASP A 213 4.49 -7.06 -9.55
CA ASP A 213 4.62 -5.78 -8.84
C ASP A 213 4.41 -5.91 -7.32
N ALA A 214 3.36 -6.61 -6.91
CA ALA A 214 3.08 -6.93 -5.51
C ALA A 214 4.17 -7.84 -4.92
N ALA A 215 4.69 -8.79 -5.69
CA ALA A 215 5.77 -9.68 -5.27
C ALA A 215 7.06 -8.91 -4.97
N ALA A 216 7.44 -7.98 -5.87
CA ALA A 216 8.59 -7.11 -5.66
C ALA A 216 8.42 -6.24 -4.40
N ALA A 217 7.22 -5.68 -4.22
CA ALA A 217 6.89 -4.89 -3.04
C ALA A 217 6.97 -5.72 -1.75
N PHE A 218 6.41 -6.93 -1.74
CA PHE A 218 6.43 -7.82 -0.59
C PHE A 218 7.87 -8.24 -0.26
N ASN A 219 8.70 -8.56 -1.25
CA ASN A 219 10.09 -8.94 -1.02
C ASN A 219 10.91 -7.81 -0.37
N ARG A 220 10.61 -6.54 -0.69
CA ARG A 220 11.17 -5.38 0.03
C ARG A 220 10.68 -5.31 1.47
N MET A 221 9.38 -5.47 1.69
CA MET A 221 8.79 -5.50 3.03
C MET A 221 9.37 -6.63 3.89
N HIS A 222 9.50 -7.83 3.33
CA HIS A 222 10.08 -9.00 3.98
C HIS A 222 11.55 -8.80 4.35
N ALA A 223 12.34 -8.17 3.47
CA ALA A 223 13.73 -7.83 3.79
C ALA A 223 13.83 -6.81 4.93
N ALA A 224 12.98 -5.78 4.92
CA ALA A 224 12.93 -4.78 5.99
C ALA A 224 12.47 -5.37 7.33
N ALA A 225 11.50 -6.29 7.31
CA ALA A 225 11.05 -7.02 8.50
C ALA A 225 12.19 -7.87 9.07
N LYS A 226 12.88 -8.63 8.22
CA LYS A 226 14.02 -9.45 8.62
C LYS A 226 15.13 -8.62 9.26
N ALA A 227 15.44 -7.45 8.69
CA ALA A 227 16.42 -6.51 9.25
C ALA A 227 16.01 -5.95 10.62
N ALA A 228 14.71 -5.92 10.93
CA ALA A 228 14.16 -5.54 12.23
C ALA A 228 13.97 -6.74 13.18
N GLY A 229 14.49 -7.93 12.84
CA GLY A 229 14.31 -9.15 13.63
C GLY A 229 12.92 -9.77 13.55
N ILE A 230 12.09 -9.35 12.59
CA ILE A 230 10.73 -9.85 12.37
C ILE A 230 10.72 -10.84 11.21
N ASN A 231 10.23 -12.05 11.46
CA ASN A 231 10.03 -13.05 10.40
C ASN A 231 8.59 -13.01 9.89
N LEU A 232 8.40 -12.75 8.59
CA LEU A 232 7.07 -12.72 7.97
C LEU A 232 6.79 -14.08 7.33
N HIS A 233 6.04 -14.93 8.02
CA HIS A 233 5.60 -16.21 7.46
C HIS A 233 4.29 -16.04 6.67
N VAL A 234 4.30 -16.38 5.39
CA VAL A 234 3.14 -16.24 4.49
C VAL A 234 2.40 -17.57 4.37
N ASN A 235 1.14 -17.60 4.84
CA ASN A 235 0.27 -18.76 4.75
C ASN A 235 -0.33 -18.91 3.34
N SER A 236 -0.75 -17.79 2.74
CA SER A 236 -1.41 -17.77 1.43
C SER A 236 -1.09 -16.49 0.66
N ALA A 237 -1.15 -16.55 -0.67
CA ALA A 237 -0.90 -15.43 -1.57
C ALA A 237 -1.77 -15.56 -2.84
N PHE A 238 -1.20 -15.51 -4.06
CA PHE A 238 -1.96 -15.76 -5.29
C PHE A 238 -2.70 -17.10 -5.23
N ARG A 239 -3.96 -17.09 -5.67
CA ARG A 239 -4.81 -18.28 -5.83
C ARG A 239 -5.38 -18.29 -7.24
N SER A 240 -5.29 -19.41 -7.92
CA SER A 240 -5.95 -19.65 -9.21
C SER A 240 -7.47 -19.73 -9.07
N MET A 241 -8.18 -19.76 -10.21
CA MET A 241 -9.63 -20.00 -10.24
C MET A 241 -10.01 -21.35 -9.62
N GLU A 242 -9.22 -22.40 -9.89
CA GLU A 242 -9.47 -23.74 -9.40
C GLU A 242 -9.31 -23.81 -7.88
N GLU A 243 -8.22 -23.26 -7.35
CA GLU A 243 -7.97 -23.22 -5.90
C GLU A 243 -9.05 -22.41 -5.16
N GLN A 244 -9.49 -21.27 -5.73
CA GLN A 244 -10.58 -20.51 -5.14
C GLN A 244 -11.90 -21.28 -5.18
N ARG A 245 -12.21 -22.00 -6.26
CA ARG A 245 -13.40 -22.87 -6.35
C ARG A 245 -13.37 -23.94 -5.27
N ALA A 246 -12.24 -24.62 -5.08
CA ALA A 246 -12.11 -25.64 -4.04
C ALA A 246 -12.39 -25.08 -2.64
N LEU A 247 -11.85 -23.89 -2.32
CA LEU A 247 -12.10 -23.22 -1.04
C LEU A 247 -13.54 -22.77 -0.88
N TYR A 248 -14.16 -22.24 -1.94
CA TYR A 248 -15.56 -21.84 -1.92
C TYR A 248 -16.51 -23.04 -1.75
N GLN A 249 -16.20 -24.19 -2.36
CA GLN A 249 -16.99 -25.41 -2.14
C GLN A 249 -16.89 -25.91 -0.70
N LYS A 250 -15.70 -25.86 -0.09
CA LYS A 250 -15.52 -26.16 1.34
C LYS A 250 -16.28 -25.18 2.25
N TYR A 251 -16.40 -23.92 1.84
CA TYR A 251 -17.25 -22.97 2.56
C TYR A 251 -18.73 -23.35 2.46
N LEU A 252 -19.24 -23.64 1.25
CA LEU A 252 -20.65 -23.98 1.03
C LEU A 252 -21.09 -25.27 1.75
N ASN A 253 -20.20 -26.25 1.85
CA ASN A 253 -20.48 -27.52 2.52
C ASN A 253 -20.20 -27.51 4.04
N GLY A 254 -19.80 -26.35 4.60
CA GLY A 254 -19.53 -26.19 6.03
C GLY A 254 -18.23 -26.84 6.53
N THR A 255 -17.35 -27.32 5.64
CA THR A 255 -16.07 -27.98 6.02
C THR A 255 -14.85 -27.06 5.94
N GLY A 256 -15.04 -25.79 5.56
CA GLY A 256 -13.97 -24.81 5.41
C GLY A 256 -14.36 -23.40 5.84
N ASN A 257 -13.33 -22.56 5.92
CA ASN A 257 -13.48 -21.15 6.29
C ASN A 257 -14.25 -20.37 5.22
N LEU A 258 -14.77 -19.19 5.63
CA LEU A 258 -15.38 -18.24 4.72
C LEU A 258 -14.46 -17.96 3.51
N ALA A 259 -15.01 -18.13 2.32
CA ALA A 259 -14.29 -17.92 1.07
C ALA A 259 -15.12 -17.06 0.12
N ALA A 260 -14.47 -16.12 -0.56
CA ALA A 260 -15.11 -15.33 -1.59
C ALA A 260 -15.56 -16.21 -2.77
N LYS A 261 -16.64 -15.81 -3.44
CA LYS A 261 -17.08 -16.44 -4.69
C LYS A 261 -15.94 -16.45 -5.70
N PRO A 262 -15.73 -17.55 -6.45
CA PRO A 262 -14.69 -17.62 -7.46
C PRO A 262 -14.80 -16.49 -8.48
N GLY A 263 -13.69 -15.79 -8.73
CA GLY A 263 -13.58 -14.59 -9.56
C GLY A 263 -13.57 -13.28 -8.77
N TYR A 264 -13.98 -13.30 -7.49
CA TYR A 264 -14.15 -12.09 -6.67
C TYR A 264 -13.16 -12.00 -5.50
N SER A 265 -12.21 -12.93 -5.40
CA SER A 265 -11.16 -12.92 -4.37
C SER A 265 -9.98 -12.05 -4.78
N ASN A 266 -9.50 -11.18 -3.88
CA ASN A 266 -8.30 -10.37 -4.11
C ASN A 266 -7.02 -11.22 -4.23
N HIS A 267 -7.03 -12.46 -3.74
CA HIS A 267 -5.95 -13.43 -3.98
C HIS A 267 -5.89 -13.86 -5.44
N GLN A 268 -7.03 -13.94 -6.14
CA GLN A 268 -7.06 -14.25 -7.56
C GLN A 268 -6.56 -13.09 -8.43
N GLY A 269 -6.56 -11.86 -7.90
CA GLY A 269 -5.90 -10.71 -8.53
C GLY A 269 -4.38 -10.68 -8.32
N GLY A 270 -3.84 -11.61 -7.51
CA GLY A 270 -2.42 -11.67 -7.15
C GLY A 270 -1.95 -10.52 -6.25
N ILE A 271 -2.86 -9.78 -5.61
CA ILE A 271 -2.54 -8.62 -4.77
C ILE A 271 -2.64 -8.89 -3.28
N ALA A 272 -3.33 -9.96 -2.86
CA ALA A 272 -3.53 -10.28 -1.46
C ALA A 272 -2.56 -11.35 -0.97
N LEU A 273 -2.21 -11.26 0.30
CA LEU A 273 -1.53 -12.33 1.03
C LEU A 273 -2.03 -12.42 2.49
N ASP A 274 -1.93 -13.61 3.05
CA ASP A 274 -2.23 -13.89 4.44
C ASP A 274 -0.92 -14.18 5.19
N ILE A 275 -0.57 -13.31 6.13
CA ILE A 275 0.64 -13.41 6.94
C ILE A 275 0.28 -13.98 8.31
N ASN A 276 1.05 -14.94 8.82
CA ASN A 276 0.94 -15.37 10.20
C ASN A 276 1.45 -14.24 11.12
N VAL A 277 0.50 -13.55 11.75
CA VAL A 277 0.77 -12.45 12.67
C VAL A 277 0.68 -12.83 14.14
N GLY A 278 0.20 -14.03 14.50
CA GLY A 278 0.05 -14.46 15.89
C GLY A 278 -0.89 -13.60 16.77
N GLY A 279 -1.69 -12.72 16.17
CA GLY A 279 -2.60 -11.78 16.86
C GLY A 279 -2.12 -10.33 16.83
N THR A 280 -3.00 -9.38 17.23
CA THR A 280 -2.73 -7.93 17.12
C THR A 280 -1.73 -7.39 18.15
N GLY A 281 -1.47 -8.14 19.23
CA GLY A 281 -0.52 -7.74 20.28
C GLY A 281 0.94 -8.02 19.95
N THR A 282 1.22 -8.81 18.92
CA THR A 282 2.56 -9.32 18.61
C THR A 282 3.49 -8.28 17.98
N SER A 283 4.80 -8.54 18.06
CA SER A 283 5.82 -7.74 17.37
C SER A 283 5.62 -7.76 15.85
N THR A 284 5.29 -8.92 15.27
CA THR A 284 4.99 -9.05 13.84
C THR A 284 3.84 -8.17 13.39
N TYR A 285 2.69 -8.22 14.09
CA TYR A 285 1.55 -7.39 13.74
C TYR A 285 1.85 -5.90 13.88
N LYS A 286 2.43 -5.49 15.02
CA LYS A 286 2.79 -4.08 15.27
C LYS A 286 3.77 -3.56 14.23
N TRP A 287 4.75 -4.37 13.83
CA TRP A 287 5.70 -4.01 12.79
C TRP A 287 5.00 -3.80 11.45
N LEU A 288 4.13 -4.73 11.03
CA LEU A 288 3.35 -4.59 9.79
C LEU A 288 2.43 -3.36 9.85
N ALA A 289 1.69 -3.15 10.93
CA ALA A 289 0.80 -2.01 11.10
C ALA A 289 1.53 -0.66 10.93
N ASN A 290 2.79 -0.58 11.39
CA ASN A 290 3.60 0.64 11.32
C ASN A 290 4.39 0.78 10.01
N ASN A 291 4.65 -0.30 9.27
CA ASN A 291 5.60 -0.28 8.16
C ASN A 291 5.04 -0.75 6.81
N ALA A 292 4.01 -1.60 6.79
CA ALA A 292 3.51 -2.23 5.55
C ALA A 292 3.09 -1.19 4.50
N SER A 293 2.49 -0.08 4.92
CA SER A 293 2.05 1.01 4.04
C SER A 293 3.20 1.65 3.25
N ARG A 294 4.43 1.65 3.80
CA ARG A 294 5.63 2.15 3.13
C ARG A 294 6.00 1.30 1.90
N PHE A 295 5.58 0.04 1.89
CA PHE A 295 5.78 -0.89 0.79
C PHE A 295 4.53 -1.04 -0.09
N GLY A 296 3.51 -0.21 0.12
CA GLY A 296 2.25 -0.29 -0.61
C GLY A 296 1.34 -1.43 -0.13
N PHE A 297 1.50 -1.94 1.09
CA PHE A 297 0.59 -2.93 1.66
C PHE A 297 -0.36 -2.28 2.68
N ALA A 298 -1.63 -2.62 2.58
CA ALA A 298 -2.67 -2.13 3.49
C ALA A 298 -3.51 -3.29 4.01
N ARG A 299 -3.95 -3.16 5.25
CA ARG A 299 -4.96 -4.05 5.84
C ARG A 299 -6.34 -3.54 5.46
N THR A 300 -6.98 -4.22 4.53
CA THR A 300 -8.27 -3.83 3.94
C THR A 300 -9.46 -4.47 4.66
N VAL A 301 -9.22 -5.53 5.44
CA VAL A 301 -10.25 -6.29 6.14
C VAL A 301 -10.04 -6.14 7.67
N PRO A 302 -10.84 -5.30 8.36
CA PRO A 302 -10.64 -5.02 9.79
C PRO A 302 -10.75 -6.24 10.72
N SER A 303 -11.51 -7.26 10.34
CA SER A 303 -11.66 -8.52 11.09
C SER A 303 -10.50 -9.50 10.90
N GLU A 304 -9.64 -9.26 9.90
CA GLU A 304 -8.58 -10.20 9.51
C GLU A 304 -7.21 -9.54 9.72
N PRO A 305 -6.61 -9.62 10.92
CA PRO A 305 -5.30 -9.04 11.20
C PRO A 305 -4.16 -9.66 10.38
N TRP A 306 -4.38 -10.86 9.82
CA TRP A 306 -3.47 -11.56 8.93
C TRP A 306 -3.57 -11.15 7.46
N HIS A 307 -4.64 -10.49 7.02
CA HIS A 307 -4.90 -10.23 5.60
C HIS A 307 -4.33 -8.88 5.16
N TRP A 308 -3.44 -8.90 4.17
CA TRP A 308 -2.78 -7.71 3.64
C TRP A 308 -2.87 -7.67 2.12
N GLU A 309 -3.20 -6.49 1.59
CA GLU A 309 -3.34 -6.28 0.15
C GLU A 309 -2.37 -5.23 -0.36
N TYR A 310 -1.82 -5.49 -1.54
CA TYR A 310 -1.02 -4.53 -2.28
C TYR A 310 -1.93 -3.43 -2.87
N ARG A 311 -1.77 -2.22 -2.34
CA ARG A 311 -2.45 -0.96 -2.67
C ARG A 311 -1.38 0.12 -2.91
N PRO A 312 -0.69 0.06 -4.08
CA PRO A 312 0.37 1.00 -4.43
C PRO A 312 -0.11 2.44 -4.58
#